data_AF-A0A527Y331-F1
#
_entry.id   AF-A0A527Y331-F1
#
_cell.length_a   1.000
_cell.length_b   1.000
_cell.length_c   1.000
_cell.angle_alpha   90.00
_cell.angle_beta   90.00
_cell.angle_gamma   90.00
#
_symmetry.space_group_name_H-M   'P 1'
#
loop_
_entity.id
_entity.type
_entity.pdbx_description
1 polymer ?
#
loop_
_entity_poly.entity_id
_entity_poly.type
_entity_poly.pdbx_seq_one_letter_code
_entity_poly.pdbx_strand_id
1 'polypeptide(L)' 'LVERDPQFANAATTLSCASIRQQFSIPENIRLSQFTLKLFRRLTEEFGADADIGFREGGYLILAGENG' A
#
# COMPACT_ATOMS: atom_id res chain seq x y z
N LEU A 1 -4.00 -18.68 -12.75
CA LEU A 1 -4.58 -18.09 -11.52
C LEU A 1 -5.66 -19.02 -11.02
N VAL A 2 -5.60 -19.43 -9.75
CA VAL A 2 -6.69 -20.17 -9.09
C VAL A 2 -7.30 -19.20 -8.08
N GLU A 3 -8.45 -18.63 -8.45
CA GLU A 3 -9.22 -17.68 -7.64
C GLU A 3 -10.70 -18.04 -7.81
N ARG A 4 -11.46 -17.99 -6.72
CA ARG A 4 -12.88 -18.35 -6.71
C ARG A 4 -13.72 -17.33 -7.47
N ASP A 5 -13.38 -16.05 -7.38
CA ASP A 5 -14.01 -14.95 -8.11
C ASP A 5 -13.00 -14.28 -9.07
N PRO A 6 -12.96 -14.69 -10.35
CA PRO A 6 -12.02 -14.13 -11.33
C PRO A 6 -12.22 -12.64 -11.64
N GLN A 7 -13.36 -12.05 -11.28
CA GLN A 7 -13.58 -10.61 -11.41
C GLN A 7 -13.01 -9.83 -10.23
N PHE A 8 -12.55 -10.51 -9.18
CA PHE A 8 -12.03 -9.92 -7.95
C PHE A 8 -13.00 -8.93 -7.29
N ALA A 9 -14.30 -9.03 -7.56
CA ALA A 9 -15.28 -8.09 -7.05
C ALA A 9 -15.30 -8.07 -5.51
N ASN A 10 -14.99 -9.21 -4.91
CA ASN A 10 -14.95 -9.40 -3.47
C ASN A 10 -13.52 -9.47 -2.88
N ALA A 11 -12.49 -9.17 -3.67
CA ALA A 11 -11.11 -9.20 -3.20
C ALA A 11 -10.83 -8.02 -2.25
N ALA A 12 -9.97 -8.26 -1.24
CA ALA A 12 -9.57 -7.22 -0.29
C ALA A 12 -8.99 -5.97 -0.96
N THR A 13 -8.26 -6.15 -2.07
CA THR A 13 -7.72 -5.05 -2.87
C THR A 13 -8.83 -4.15 -3.44
N THR A 14 -9.83 -4.74 -4.09
CA THR A 14 -10.96 -4.02 -4.70
C THR A 14 -11.81 -3.29 -3.67
N LEU A 15 -12.00 -3.89 -2.50
CA LEU A 15 -12.81 -3.33 -1.41
C LEU A 15 -12.01 -2.39 -0.48
N SER A 16 -10.72 -2.21 -0.72
CA SER A 16 -9.87 -1.36 0.14
C SER A 16 -10.13 0.13 -0.09
N CYS A 17 -9.78 0.95 0.91
CA CYS A 17 -9.71 2.41 0.75
C CYS A 17 -8.42 2.89 0.05
N ALA A 18 -7.67 1.99 -0.61
CA ALA A 18 -6.41 2.27 -1.32
C ALA A 18 -5.35 3.02 -0.49
N SER A 19 -5.38 2.85 0.83
CA SER A 19 -4.58 3.64 1.77
C SER A 19 -3.24 2.94 2.06
N ILE A 20 -2.11 3.63 1.94
CA ILE A 20 -0.76 3.07 2.18
C ILE A 20 -0.10 3.72 3.40
N ARG A 21 -0.10 3.05 4.55
CA ARG A 21 0.48 3.55 5.81
C ARG A 21 1.64 2.70 6.28
N GLN A 22 2.65 3.34 6.87
CA GLN A 22 3.74 2.67 7.59
C GLN A 22 3.59 2.97 9.10
N GLN A 23 3.00 2.04 9.87
CA GLN A 23 2.84 2.18 11.32
C GLN A 23 3.19 0.88 12.01
N PHE A 24 4.47 0.70 12.33
CA PHE A 24 4.99 -0.50 12.93
C PHE A 24 6.07 -0.17 13.95
N SER A 25 6.14 -0.93 15.04
CA SER A 25 7.20 -0.83 16.05
C SER A 25 8.31 -1.86 15.86
N ILE A 26 8.06 -2.90 15.07
CA ILE A 26 8.99 -3.99 14.82
C ILE A 26 9.95 -3.58 13.68
N PRO A 27 11.28 -3.62 13.89
CA PRO A 27 12.26 -3.17 12.90
C PRO A 27 12.13 -3.86 11.53
N GLU A 28 11.77 -5.14 11.50
CA GLU A 28 11.57 -5.93 10.30
C GLU A 28 10.43 -5.36 9.44
N ASN A 29 9.30 -5.02 10.08
CA ASN A 29 8.14 -4.46 9.40
C ASN A 29 8.42 -3.04 8.88
N ILE A 30 9.20 -2.25 9.64
CA ILE A 30 9.65 -0.93 9.18
C ILE A 30 10.51 -1.09 7.92
N ARG A 31 11.52 -1.98 7.94
CA ARG A 31 12.40 -2.20 6.79
C ARG A 31 11.63 -2.68 5.56
N LEU A 32 10.72 -3.64 5.73
CA LEU A 32 9.88 -4.14 4.65
C LEU A 32 9.02 -3.02 4.06
N SER A 33 8.38 -2.22 4.91
CA SER A 33 7.55 -1.10 4.48
C SER A 33 8.36 -0.05 3.69
N GLN A 34 9.58 0.25 4.13
CA GLN A 34 10.44 1.21 3.43
C GLN A 34 10.91 0.69 2.08
N PHE A 35 11.15 -0.61 1.96
CA PHE A 35 11.43 -1.23 0.66
C PHE A 35 10.24 -1.07 -0.29
N THR A 36 9.03 -1.42 0.16
CA THR A 36 7.81 -1.29 -0.65
C THR A 36 7.57 0.15 -1.11
N LEU A 37 7.78 1.14 -0.23
CA LEU A 37 7.64 2.54 -0.60
C LEU A 37 8.62 2.98 -1.68
N LYS A 38 9.89 2.52 -1.61
CA LYS A 38 10.88 2.79 -2.66
C LYS A 38 10.47 2.16 -3.99
N LEU A 39 9.88 0.97 -3.97
CA LEU A 39 9.36 0.31 -5.17
C LEU A 39 8.20 1.09 -5.78
N PHE A 40 7.23 1.53 -4.97
CA PHE A 40 6.07 2.30 -5.44
C PHE A 40 6.45 3.56 -6.21
N ARG A 41 7.50 4.25 -5.76
CA ARG A 41 8.04 5.44 -6.46
C ARG A 41 8.66 5.14 -7.82
N ARG A 42 8.97 3.88 -8.12
CA ARG A 42 9.69 3.44 -9.32
C ARG A 42 8.93 2.37 -10.13
N LEU A 43 7.64 2.16 -9.84
CA LEU A 43 6.87 1.07 -10.47
C LEU A 43 6.90 1.13 -11.99
N THR A 44 6.74 2.31 -12.57
CA THR A 44 6.74 2.48 -14.02
C THR A 44 8.12 2.30 -14.65
N GLU A 45 9.19 2.59 -13.89
CA GLU A 45 10.58 2.32 -14.31
C GLU A 45 10.88 0.82 -14.29
N GLU A 46 10.43 0.11 -13.25
CA GLU A 46 10.71 -1.32 -13.04
C GLU A 46 9.81 -2.23 -13.88
N PHE A 47 8.56 -1.85 -14.11
CA PHE A 47 7.55 -2.72 -14.73
C PHE A 47 6.89 -2.14 -16.00
N GLY A 48 7.30 -0.95 -16.44
CA GLY A 48 6.81 -0.29 -17.65
C GLY A 48 5.63 0.66 -17.42
N ALA A 49 5.23 1.38 -18.46
CA ALA A 49 4.25 2.47 -18.37
C ALA A 49 2.88 2.04 -17.81
N ASP A 50 2.44 0.81 -18.05
CA ASP A 50 1.17 0.26 -17.57
C ASP A 50 1.14 -0.01 -16.05
N ALA A 51 2.30 0.13 -15.37
CA ALA A 51 2.41 -0.04 -13.93
C ALA A 51 2.13 1.26 -13.13
N ASP A 52 1.61 2.31 -13.77
CA ASP A 52 1.11 3.49 -13.07
C ASP A 52 -0.17 3.14 -12.28
N ILE A 53 0.00 3.01 -10.97
CA ILE A 53 -1.09 2.72 -10.03
C ILE A 53 -1.74 4.01 -9.48
N GLY A 54 -1.39 5.18 -10.00
CA GLY A 54 -1.89 6.46 -9.51
C GLY A 54 -1.41 6.81 -8.10
N PHE A 55 -0.22 6.35 -7.71
CA PHE A 55 0.34 6.55 -6.37
C PHE A 55 0.52 8.04 -6.04
N ARG A 56 0.01 8.47 -4.89
CA ARG A 56 0.11 9.85 -4.40
C ARG A 56 0.46 9.87 -2.91
N GLU A 57 1.51 10.61 -2.56
CA GLU A 57 1.97 10.76 -1.17
C GLU A 57 1.23 11.92 -0.49
N GLY A 58 0.17 11.61 0.27
CA GLY A 58 -0.60 12.60 1.05
C GLY A 58 -0.28 12.63 2.54
N GLY A 59 0.54 11.68 3.03
CA GLY A 59 0.74 11.47 4.46
C GLY A 59 -0.52 11.01 5.18
N TYR A 60 -0.46 10.94 6.51
CA TYR A 60 -1.62 10.62 7.33
C TYR A 60 -1.67 11.47 8.59
N LEU A 61 -2.87 11.98 8.88
CA LEU A 61 -3.22 12.47 10.20
C LEU A 61 -3.64 11.28 11.07
N ILE A 62 -3.03 11.16 12.25
CA ILE A 62 -3.42 10.19 13.28
C ILE A 62 -3.82 11.02 14.49
N LEU A 63 -5.05 10.83 14.95
CA LEU A 63 -5.58 11.49 16.12
C LEU A 63 -5.43 10.57 17.33
N ALA A 64 -5.09 11.16 18.47
CA ALA A 64 -4.94 10.50 19.75
C ALA A 64 -5.88 11.15 20.77
N GLY A 65 -6.44 10.36 21.68
CA GLY A 65 -7.27 10.85 22.77
C GLY A 65 -6.42 11.33 23.95
N GLU A 66 -7.06 11.71 25.06
CA GLU A 66 -6.35 12.18 26.27
C GLU A 66 -5.32 11.17 26.82
N ASN A 67 -5.55 9.87 26.58
CA ASN A 67 -4.68 8.79 27.05
C ASN A 67 -3.72 8.25 25.96
N GLY A 68 -3.67 8.87 24.79
CA GLY A 68 -3.01 8.33 23.59
C GLY A 68 -3.97 7.50 22.76
#